data_AF-R4KMC8-F1
#
_entry.id   AF-R4KMC8-F1
#
_cell.length_a   1.000
_cell.length_b   1.000
_cell.length_c   1.000
_cell.angle_alpha   90.00
_cell.angle_beta   90.00
_cell.angle_gamma   90.00
#
_symmetry.space_group_name_H-M   'P 1'
#
loop_
_entity.id
_entity.type
_entity.pdbx_description
1 polymer ?
#
loop_
_entity_poly.entity_id
_entity_poly.type
_entity_poly.pdbx_seq_one_letter_code
_entity_poly.pdbx_strand_id
1 'polypeptide(L)' 'MFNILIILVVTLISVHIASYGWYALREDKNLRGGVGAFAVAGATFGAPVLLMWYYVYWVK' A
#
# COMPACT_ATOMS: atom_id res chain seq x y z
N MET A 1 14.39 15.17 -2.24
CA MET A 1 13.22 15.49 -3.10
C MET A 1 12.59 14.24 -3.73
N PHE A 2 13.35 13.33 -4.35
CA PHE A 2 12.80 12.10 -4.95
C PHE A 2 12.04 11.19 -3.98
N ASN A 3 12.52 11.02 -2.75
CA ASN A 3 11.85 10.15 -1.75
C ASN A 3 10.43 10.59 -1.40
N ILE A 4 10.17 11.90 -1.32
CA ILE A 4 8.84 12.44 -1.04
C ILE A 4 7.89 12.12 -2.20
N LEU A 5 8.40 12.21 -3.42
CA LEU A 5 7.65 11.93 -4.64
C LEU A 5 7.31 10.44 -4.75
N ILE A 6 8.25 9.56 -4.38
CA ILE A 6 8.03 8.11 -4.28
C ILE A 6 6.93 7.80 -3.26
N ILE A 7 7.00 8.39 -2.06
CA ILE A 7 5.97 8.18 -1.03
C ILE A 7 4.61 8.65 -1.52
N LEU A 8 4.52 9.83 -2.16
CA LEU A 8 3.27 10.35 -2.71
C LEU A 8 2.66 9.41 -3.75
N VAL A 9 3.46 8.95 -4.72
CA VAL A 9 3.00 8.03 -5.76
C VAL A 9 2.55 6.70 -5.16
N VAL A 10 3.33 6.13 -4.23
CA VAL A 10 2.96 4.88 -3.55
C VAL A 10 1.68 5.04 -2.73
N THR A 11 1.51 6.19 -2.07
CA THR A 11 0.29 6.49 -1.31
C THR A 11 -0.93 6.52 -2.24
N LEU A 12 -0.82 7.19 -3.39
CA LEU A 12 -1.90 7.24 -4.38
C LEU A 12 -2.25 5.84 -4.92
N ILE A 13 -1.25 5.03 -5.26
CA ILE A 13 -1.46 3.66 -5.74
C ILE A 13 -2.11 2.81 -4.65
N SER A 14 -1.64 2.90 -3.41
CA SER A 14 -2.19 2.17 -2.27
C SER A 14 -3.65 2.54 -2.00
N VAL A 15 -3.98 3.83 -2.00
CA VAL A 15 -5.35 4.31 -1.80
C VAL A 15 -6.27 3.84 -2.93
N HIS A 16 -5.79 3.85 -4.17
CA HIS A 16 -6.54 3.35 -5.31
C HIS A 16 -6.87 1.86 -5.18
N ILE A 17 -5.87 1.03 -4.83
CA ILE A 17 -6.05 -0.42 -4.63
C ILE A 17 -6.97 -0.68 -3.43
N ALA A 18 -6.79 0.04 -2.32
CA ALA A 18 -7.66 -0.06 -1.15
C ALA A 18 -9.12 0.33 -1.47
N SER A 19 -9.33 1.33 -2.35
CA SER A 19 -10.67 1.74 -2.78
C SER A 19 -11.38 0.63 -3.57
N TYR A 20 -10.66 -0.08 -4.46
CA TYR A 20 -11.19 -1.27 -5.12
C TYR A 20 -11.45 -2.41 -4.16
N GLY A 21 -10.55 -2.64 -3.20
CA GLY A 21 -10.74 -3.64 -2.15
C GLY A 21 -12.00 -3.37 -1.33
N TRP A 22 -12.21 -2.12 -0.92
CA TRP A 22 -13.40 -1.66 -0.21
C TRP A 22 -14.67 -1.86 -1.04
N TYR A 23 -14.64 -1.49 -2.31
CA TYR A 23 -15.77 -1.67 -3.22
C TYR A 23 -16.14 -3.16 -3.39
N ALA A 24 -15.15 -4.02 -3.59
CA ALA A 24 -15.35 -5.46 -3.73
C ALA A 24 -15.87 -6.13 -2.44
N LEU A 25 -15.45 -5.63 -1.27
CA LEU A 25 -15.98 -6.03 0.03
C LEU A 25 -17.42 -5.57 0.24
N ARG A 26 -17.73 -4.33 -0.16
CA ARG A 26 -19.07 -3.76 0.01
C ARG A 26 -20.13 -4.40 -0.89
N GLU A 27 -19.75 -4.85 -2.09
CA GLU A 27 -20.70 -5.51 -3.00
C GLU A 27 -20.89 -7.00 -2.72
N ASP A 28 -20.23 -7.59 -1.73
CA ASP A 28 -20.26 -9.04 -1.38
C ASP A 28 -19.97 -10.02 -2.52
N LYS A 29 -19.65 -9.52 -3.73
CA LYS A 29 -19.38 -10.32 -4.92
C LYS A 29 -18.06 -11.08 -4.81
N ASN A 30 -17.07 -10.54 -4.08
CA ASN A 30 -15.75 -11.16 -3.99
C ASN A 30 -14.96 -10.77 -2.73
N LEU A 31 -15.37 -11.31 -1.57
CA LEU A 31 -14.71 -11.10 -0.27
C LEU A 31 -13.20 -11.46 -0.30
N ARG A 32 -12.83 -12.55 -0.99
CA ARG A 32 -11.42 -12.96 -1.15
C ARG A 32 -10.62 -11.92 -1.94
N GLY A 33 -11.19 -11.39 -3.01
CA GLY A 33 -10.60 -10.31 -3.80
C GLY A 33 -10.45 -9.02 -3.01
N GLY A 34 -11.45 -8.66 -2.21
CA GLY A 34 -11.42 -7.47 -1.35
C GLY A 34 -10.31 -7.54 -0.29
N VAL A 35 -10.23 -8.66 0.45
CA VAL A 35 -9.17 -8.89 1.45
C VAL A 35 -7.79 -8.93 0.80
N GLY A 36 -7.66 -9.58 -0.37
CA GLY A 36 -6.41 -9.61 -1.13
C GLY A 36 -5.96 -8.21 -1.57
N ALA A 37 -6.88 -7.37 -2.04
CA ALA A 37 -6.58 -5.98 -2.41
C ALA A 37 -6.11 -5.15 -1.21
N PHE A 38 -6.71 -5.32 -0.03
CA PHE A 38 -6.23 -4.65 1.19
C PHE A 38 -4.83 -5.11 1.61
N ALA A 39 -4.55 -6.41 1.53
CA ALA A 39 -3.22 -6.95 1.83
C ALA A 39 -2.17 -6.39 0.85
N VAL A 40 -2.49 -6.33 -0.44
CA VAL A 40 -1.61 -5.76 -1.47
C VAL A 40 -1.39 -4.26 -1.23
N ALA A 41 -2.45 -3.48 -1.00
CA ALA A 41 -2.33 -2.06 -0.69
C ALA A 41 -1.43 -1.81 0.52
N GLY A 42 -1.66 -2.54 1.61
CA GLY A 42 -0.85 -2.48 2.82
C GLY A 42 0.62 -2.84 2.56
N ALA A 43 0.90 -3.89 1.78
CA ALA A 43 2.26 -4.27 1.42
C ALA A 43 2.94 -3.23 0.51
N THR A 44 2.22 -2.69 -0.48
CA THR A 44 2.72 -1.66 -1.40
C THR A 44 3.08 -0.37 -0.65
N PHE A 45 2.28 0.05 0.33
CA PHE A 45 2.59 1.19 1.18
C PHE A 45 3.70 0.89 2.20
N GLY A 46 3.64 -0.30 2.82
CA GLY A 46 4.60 -0.71 3.85
C GLY A 46 6.02 -0.90 3.33
N ALA A 47 6.19 -1.37 2.09
CA ALA A 47 7.50 -1.65 1.50
C ALA A 47 8.49 -0.46 1.54
N PRO A 48 8.16 0.74 1.01
CA PRO A 48 9.08 1.88 1.08
C PRO A 48 9.27 2.41 2.52
N VAL A 49 8.27 2.28 3.39
CA VAL A 49 8.39 2.69 4.81
C VAL A 49 9.38 1.78 5.55
N LEU A 50 9.26 0.46 5.36
CA LEU A 50 10.19 -0.52 5.92
C LEU A 50 11.60 -0.34 5.36
N LEU A 51 11.71 -0.04 4.07
CA LEU A 51 12.99 0.25 3.44
C LEU A 51 13.64 1.50 4.06
N MET A 52 12.88 2.59 4.23
CA MET A 52 13.37 3.79 4.93
C MET A 52 13.80 3.47 6.36
N TRP A 53 13.00 2.71 7.11
CA TRP A 53 13.34 2.28 8.46
C TRP A 53 14.65 1.50 8.47
N TYR A 54 14.83 0.56 7.54
CA TYR A 54 16.07 -0.21 7.44
C TYR A 54 17.29 0.70 7.21
N TYR A 55 17.20 1.65 6.28
CA TYR A 55 18.29 2.62 6.06
C TYR A 55 18.56 3.50 7.29
N VAL A 56 17.54 3.91 8.05
CA VAL A 56 17.74 4.74 9.24
C VAL A 56 18.50 4.00 10.36
N TYR A 57 18.24 2.70 10.54
CA TYR A 57 18.76 1.96 11.71
C TYR A 57 19.96 1.06 11.40
N TRP A 58 20.09 0.56 10.17
CA TRP A 58 21.05 -0.52 9.84
C TRP A 58 22.11 -0.12 8.82
N VAL A 59 21.83 0.84 7.96
CA VAL A 59 22.76 1.31 6.93
C VAL A 59 23.02 2.79 7.17
N LYS A 60 23.88 3.05 8.16
CA LYS A 60 24.37 4.40 8.44
C LYS A 60 25.63 4.69 7.64
#